data_AF-A0A7Y2HXL7-F1
#
_entry.id   AF-A0A7Y2HXL7-F1
#
_cell.length_a   1.000
_cell.length_b   1.000
_cell.length_c   1.000
_cell.angle_alpha   90.00
_cell.angle_beta   90.00
_cell.angle_gamma   90.00
#
_symmetry.space_group_name_H-M   'P 1'
#
loop_
_entity.id
_entity.type
_entity.pdbx_description
1 polymer ?
#
loop_
_entity_poly.entity_id
_entity_poly.type
_entity_poly.pdbx_seq_one_letter_code
_entity_poly.pdbx_strand_id
1 'polypeptide(L)'
;MATWRKLTQEDEIPSFIDAAANLHQPLLDRIPRDERPFFFDAWLTRFNHCDAWRLPTSVGGPALVTVPRVADRHEYRWQVRTLAVGAAAEDTLVLPPEVGVDRSFLMPCPSGQPTSRSVLAEMTATPVQLGLVVRLDDVAVPAPVDWRLHESSEQDMAGILTLLERAYPWLEETASRPPIGTSARFTTDTPDLHRQREELRQLVSHDAGWCFHATIDDDATPVAMASYLALPLPLLGVPAVLTADLAVDPPYRGRGLARTLQQFACTRLQRSGVRWLHGNIDPDNIASRRQAEGMGRTVWWETVRFAAVDG
;
A
#
# COMPACT_ATOMS: atom_id res chain seq x y z
N MET A 1 8.34 34.50 -7.00
CA MET A 1 7.70 33.36 -6.32
C MET A 1 7.61 32.21 -7.30
N ALA A 2 7.83 30.99 -6.81
CA ALA A 2 7.49 29.76 -7.51
C ALA A 2 6.01 29.79 -7.94
N THR A 3 5.68 29.42 -9.18
CA THR A 3 4.29 29.38 -9.66
C THR A 3 3.91 27.95 -10.03
N TRP A 4 2.87 27.45 -9.38
CA TRP A 4 2.27 26.16 -9.73
C TRP A 4 1.52 26.26 -11.05
N ARG A 5 1.67 25.26 -11.90
CA ARG A 5 0.89 25.07 -13.12
C ARG A 5 -0.10 23.93 -12.90
N LYS A 6 -1.40 24.21 -13.02
CA LYS A 6 -2.43 23.16 -13.06
C LYS A 6 -2.31 22.40 -14.38
N LEU A 7 -2.44 21.09 -14.32
CA LEU A 7 -2.47 20.18 -15.46
C LEU A 7 -3.91 19.68 -15.61
N THR A 8 -4.57 20.05 -16.71
CA THR A 8 -6.02 19.88 -16.92
C THR A 8 -6.38 19.14 -18.20
N GLN A 9 -5.45 19.00 -19.14
CA GLN A 9 -5.74 18.45 -20.48
C GLN A 9 -4.92 17.18 -20.78
N GLU A 10 -5.41 16.34 -21.70
CA GLU A 10 -4.75 15.09 -22.09
C GLU A 10 -3.38 15.30 -22.74
N ASP A 11 -3.18 16.43 -23.44
CA ASP A 11 -1.89 16.81 -24.02
C ASP A 11 -0.81 17.12 -22.96
N GLU A 12 -1.20 17.26 -21.68
CA GLU A 12 -0.30 17.46 -20.56
C GLU A 12 0.14 16.14 -19.89
N ILE A 13 -0.39 14.98 -20.33
CA ILE A 13 0.01 13.65 -19.85
C ILE A 13 1.54 13.44 -19.94
N PRO A 14 2.23 13.77 -21.06
CA PRO A 14 3.68 13.64 -21.13
C PRO A 14 4.40 14.47 -20.06
N SER A 15 3.97 15.71 -19.85
CA SER A 15 4.54 16.61 -18.82
C SER A 15 4.34 16.08 -17.41
N PHE A 16 3.17 15.48 -17.13
CA PHE A 16 2.89 14.84 -15.84
C PHE A 16 3.77 13.62 -15.61
N ILE A 17 3.89 12.75 -16.61
CA ILE A 17 4.69 11.52 -16.54
C ILE A 17 6.17 11.82 -16.40
N ASP A 18 6.68 12.81 -17.15
CA ASP A 18 8.06 13.26 -17.01
C ASP A 18 8.33 13.83 -15.61
N ALA A 19 7.38 14.57 -15.03
CA ALA A 19 7.52 15.07 -13.67
C ALA A 19 7.55 13.92 -12.65
N ALA A 20 6.63 12.96 -12.74
CA ALA A 20 6.62 11.79 -11.88
C ALA A 20 7.89 10.94 -12.02
N ALA A 21 8.38 10.75 -13.26
CA ALA A 21 9.62 10.02 -13.53
C ALA A 21 10.83 10.67 -12.85
N ASN A 22 10.98 11.99 -13.03
CA ASN A 22 12.10 12.73 -12.46
C ASN A 22 12.06 12.73 -10.93
N LEU A 23 10.88 12.91 -10.32
CA LEU A 23 10.70 12.93 -8.86
C LEU A 23 10.97 11.55 -8.23
N HIS A 24 10.71 10.47 -8.96
CA HIS A 24 10.87 9.10 -8.48
C HIS A 24 12.01 8.35 -9.18
N GLN A 25 12.99 9.06 -9.75
CA GLN A 25 14.13 8.45 -10.43
C GLN A 25 14.86 7.40 -9.57
N PRO A 26 15.12 7.63 -8.25
CA PRO A 26 15.75 6.62 -7.40
C PRO A 26 14.95 5.30 -7.29
N LEU A 27 13.62 5.37 -7.40
CA LEU A 27 12.76 4.19 -7.44
C LEU A 27 12.82 3.51 -8.80
N LEU A 28 12.73 4.28 -9.89
CA LEU A 28 12.81 3.77 -11.26
C LEU A 28 14.14 3.08 -11.56
N ASP A 29 15.23 3.51 -10.94
CA ASP A 29 16.55 2.88 -11.06
C ASP A 29 16.59 1.46 -10.45
N ARG A 30 15.66 1.14 -9.55
CA ARG A 30 15.51 -0.18 -8.93
C ARG A 30 14.57 -1.12 -9.71
N ILE A 31 13.81 -0.59 -10.67
CA ILE A 31 12.82 -1.33 -11.45
C ILE A 31 13.42 -1.68 -12.83
N PRO A 32 13.42 -2.97 -13.24
CA PRO A 32 13.81 -3.38 -14.59
C PRO A 32 13.05 -2.59 -15.67
N ARG A 33 13.75 -2.20 -16.75
CA ARG A 33 13.21 -1.25 -17.74
C ARG A 33 11.90 -1.73 -18.38
N ASP A 34 11.81 -3.02 -18.66
CA ASP A 34 10.65 -3.71 -19.22
C ASP A 34 9.46 -3.79 -18.25
N GLU A 35 9.69 -3.55 -16.95
CA GLU A 35 8.67 -3.58 -15.90
C GLU A 35 8.26 -2.18 -15.41
N ARG A 36 8.96 -1.13 -15.84
CA ARG A 36 8.60 0.28 -15.56
C ARG A 36 7.20 0.70 -16.02
N PRO A 37 6.58 0.12 -17.08
CA PRO A 37 5.19 0.46 -17.43
C PRO A 37 4.21 0.36 -16.26
N PHE A 38 4.43 -0.56 -15.30
CA PHE A 38 3.60 -0.64 -14.08
C PHE A 38 3.64 0.64 -13.25
N PHE A 39 4.82 1.24 -13.08
CA PHE A 39 4.98 2.49 -12.33
C PHE A 39 4.22 3.63 -13.03
N PHE A 40 4.34 3.72 -14.35
CA PHE A 40 3.70 4.78 -15.11
C PHE A 40 2.18 4.65 -15.17
N ASP A 41 1.66 3.43 -15.28
CA ASP A 41 0.22 3.16 -15.26
C ASP A 41 -0.45 3.61 -13.95
N ALA A 42 0.21 3.36 -12.80
CA ALA A 42 -0.23 3.84 -11.50
C ALA A 42 -0.36 5.38 -11.45
N TRP A 43 0.62 6.08 -12.03
CA TRP A 43 0.59 7.54 -12.11
C TRP A 43 -0.43 8.06 -13.13
N LEU A 44 -0.57 7.42 -14.29
CA LEU A 44 -1.60 7.75 -15.28
C LEU A 44 -3.02 7.59 -14.71
N THR A 45 -3.27 6.49 -14.01
CA THR A 45 -4.53 6.26 -13.30
C THR A 45 -4.81 7.41 -12.33
N ARG A 46 -3.80 7.84 -11.57
CA ARG A 46 -3.93 9.00 -10.69
C ARG A 46 -4.23 10.29 -11.45
N PHE A 47 -3.56 10.55 -12.57
CA PHE A 47 -3.85 11.73 -13.41
C PHE A 47 -5.30 11.74 -13.91
N ASN A 48 -5.84 10.59 -14.29
CA ASN A 48 -7.21 10.47 -14.79
C ASN A 48 -8.27 10.79 -13.71
N HIS A 49 -7.97 10.47 -12.44
CA HIS A 49 -8.91 10.64 -11.33
C HIS A 49 -8.67 11.88 -10.47
N CYS A 50 -7.58 12.60 -10.69
CA CYS A 50 -7.17 13.75 -9.89
C CYS A 50 -7.08 15.03 -10.72
N ASP A 51 -7.25 16.16 -10.06
CA ASP A 51 -6.60 17.39 -10.47
C ASP A 51 -5.12 17.31 -10.11
N ALA A 52 -4.24 17.75 -11.01
CA ALA A 52 -2.81 17.74 -10.79
C ALA A 52 -2.21 19.14 -10.95
N TRP A 53 -1.21 19.47 -10.13
CA TRP A 53 -0.42 20.68 -10.27
C TRP A 53 1.06 20.32 -10.23
N ARG A 54 1.83 20.94 -11.11
CA ARG A 54 3.27 20.79 -11.20
C ARG A 54 3.96 22.10 -10.85
N LEU A 55 5.02 22.01 -10.07
CA LEU A 55 6.03 23.05 -9.92
C LEU A 55 7.26 22.64 -10.74
N PRO A 56 7.56 23.31 -11.88
CA PRO A 56 8.54 22.81 -12.86
C PRO A 56 9.97 22.76 -12.33
N THR A 57 10.42 23.85 -11.69
CA THR A 57 11.69 24.02 -10.97
C THR A 57 11.78 25.47 -10.51
N SER A 58 11.86 25.73 -9.21
CA SER A 58 12.18 27.03 -8.62
C SER A 58 13.01 26.83 -7.36
N VAL A 59 13.35 27.91 -6.65
CA VAL A 59 13.82 27.84 -5.26
C VAL A 59 12.84 26.94 -4.48
N GLY A 60 13.31 25.78 -3.99
CA GLY A 60 12.46 24.72 -3.42
C GLY A 60 12.27 23.44 -4.27
N GLY A 61 12.91 23.31 -5.44
CA GLY A 61 12.90 22.06 -6.23
C GLY A 61 11.60 21.78 -7.01
N PRO A 62 11.59 20.77 -7.91
CA PRO A 62 10.36 20.37 -8.60
C PRO A 62 9.39 19.71 -7.63
N ALA A 63 8.09 19.89 -7.86
CA ALA A 63 7.05 19.24 -7.08
C ALA A 63 5.83 18.87 -7.94
N LEU A 64 5.09 17.87 -7.49
CA LEU A 64 3.85 17.41 -8.09
C LEU A 64 2.84 17.16 -6.99
N VAL A 65 1.66 17.76 -7.10
CA VAL A 65 0.54 17.50 -6.18
C VAL A 65 -0.66 17.01 -6.98
N THR A 66 -1.35 16.01 -6.45
CA THR A 66 -2.57 15.46 -7.03
C THR A 66 -3.68 15.46 -6.00
N VAL A 67 -4.86 15.97 -6.37
CA VAL A 67 -6.05 16.01 -5.52
C VAL A 67 -7.19 15.26 -6.22
N PRO A 68 -7.77 14.22 -5.62
CA PRO A 68 -8.88 13.46 -6.20
C PRO A 68 -10.07 14.36 -6.55
N ARG A 69 -10.67 14.16 -7.72
CA ARG A 69 -11.86 14.92 -8.16
C ARG A 69 -13.14 14.52 -7.42
N VAL A 70 -13.19 13.28 -6.94
CA VAL A 70 -14.29 12.74 -6.15
C VAL A 70 -13.72 12.40 -4.77
N ALA A 71 -14.18 13.11 -3.74
CA ALA A 71 -13.73 12.96 -2.37
C ALA A 71 -14.39 11.77 -1.64
N ASP A 72 -15.44 11.19 -2.23
CA ASP A 72 -16.32 10.26 -1.54
C ASP A 72 -16.05 8.80 -1.92
N ARG A 73 -15.51 8.07 -0.91
CA ARG A 73 -15.85 6.72 -0.44
C ARG A 73 -14.73 5.70 -0.27
N HIS A 74 -13.52 5.92 -0.77
CA HIS A 74 -12.44 4.96 -0.49
C HIS A 74 -11.09 5.64 -0.30
N GLU A 75 -10.66 5.82 0.96
CA GLU A 75 -9.28 6.23 1.31
C GLU A 75 -8.20 5.22 0.89
N TYR A 76 -8.54 4.19 0.11
CA TYR A 76 -7.59 3.21 -0.37
C TYR A 76 -7.21 3.46 -1.84
N ARG A 77 -5.90 3.65 -2.00
CA ARG A 77 -5.05 3.46 -3.19
C ARG A 77 -4.94 4.58 -4.21
N TRP A 78 -6.02 5.30 -4.54
CA TRP A 78 -5.96 6.32 -5.60
C TRP A 78 -6.68 7.63 -5.28
N GLN A 79 -7.43 7.66 -4.17
CA GLN A 79 -8.26 8.80 -3.78
C GLN A 79 -7.70 9.54 -2.56
N VAL A 80 -6.38 9.52 -2.38
CA VAL A 80 -5.69 10.30 -1.35
C VAL A 80 -4.87 11.40 -2.03
N ARG A 81 -4.92 12.60 -1.46
CA ARG A 81 -4.09 13.70 -1.92
C ARG A 81 -2.62 13.30 -1.82
N THR A 82 -1.92 13.36 -2.94
CA THR A 82 -0.50 12.97 -3.00
C THR A 82 0.35 14.19 -3.26
N LEU A 83 1.48 14.28 -2.57
CA LEU A 83 2.54 15.24 -2.82
C LEU A 83 3.81 14.46 -3.17
N ALA A 84 4.54 14.89 -4.19
CA ALA A 84 5.89 14.41 -4.50
C ALA A 84 6.81 15.62 -4.67
N VAL A 85 7.96 15.61 -4.01
CA VAL A 85 8.88 16.74 -3.96
C VAL A 85 10.29 16.26 -4.26
N GLY A 86 11.02 17.01 -5.08
CA GLY A 86 12.42 16.71 -5.38
C GLY A 86 13.33 16.99 -4.20
N ALA A 87 14.46 16.28 -4.13
CA ALA A 87 15.43 16.39 -3.03
C ALA A 87 16.03 17.80 -2.85
N ALA A 88 15.95 18.67 -3.87
CA ALA A 88 16.43 20.05 -3.83
C ALA A 88 15.46 21.04 -3.15
N ALA A 89 14.38 20.54 -2.52
CA ALA A 89 13.47 21.35 -1.72
C ALA A 89 14.07 21.70 -0.36
N GLU A 90 14.98 22.67 -0.35
CA GLU A 90 15.60 23.18 0.88
C GLU A 90 14.66 24.13 1.64
N ASP A 91 13.77 24.80 0.91
CA ASP A 91 12.80 25.75 1.41
C ASP A 91 11.41 25.14 1.52
N THR A 92 10.63 25.73 2.43
CA THR A 92 9.26 25.32 2.67
C THR A 92 8.37 25.62 1.46
N LEU A 93 7.72 24.59 0.94
CA LEU A 93 6.80 24.65 -0.18
C LEU A 93 5.46 25.28 0.26
N VAL A 94 4.97 26.22 -0.53
CA VAL A 94 3.62 26.78 -0.41
C VAL A 94 2.74 26.10 -1.44
N LEU A 95 1.64 25.48 -1.01
CA LEU A 95 0.70 24.79 -1.90
C LEU A 95 -0.07 25.78 -2.80
N PRO A 96 -0.61 25.32 -3.95
CA PRO A 96 -1.55 26.13 -4.72
C PRO A 96 -2.73 26.57 -3.85
N PRO A 97 -3.25 27.81 -3.97
CA PRO A 97 -4.39 28.28 -3.17
C PRO A 97 -5.63 27.39 -3.27
N GLU A 98 -5.82 26.69 -4.38
CA GLU A 98 -6.92 25.75 -4.62
C GLU A 98 -6.76 24.43 -3.86
N VAL A 99 -5.55 24.15 -3.38
CA VAL A 99 -5.19 22.96 -2.62
C VAL A 99 -5.16 23.36 -1.14
N GLY A 100 -6.33 23.34 -0.50
CA GLY A 100 -6.51 23.77 0.89
C GLY A 100 -5.52 23.12 1.88
N VAL A 101 -4.97 23.94 2.79
CA VAL A 101 -3.97 23.56 3.80
C VAL A 101 -4.56 22.84 5.02
N ASP A 102 -5.89 22.86 5.17
CA ASP A 102 -6.66 22.15 6.20
C ASP A 102 -6.72 20.62 5.97
N ARG A 103 -5.99 20.10 4.96
CA ARG A 103 -6.11 18.72 4.48
C ARG A 103 -4.82 17.95 4.62
N SER A 104 -4.93 16.63 4.75
CA SER A 104 -3.76 15.75 4.79
C SER A 104 -3.27 15.37 3.39
N PHE A 105 -1.95 15.19 3.26
CA PHE A 105 -1.28 14.70 2.04
C PHE A 105 -0.41 13.50 2.38
N LEU A 106 -0.33 12.55 1.44
CA LEU A 106 0.66 11.46 1.51
C LEU A 106 1.79 11.74 0.53
N MET A 107 3.02 11.49 0.94
CA MET A 107 4.20 11.59 0.09
C MET A 107 5.00 10.31 0.13
N PRO A 108 5.06 9.54 -0.99
CA PRO A 108 5.98 8.43 -1.11
C PRO A 108 7.41 8.97 -1.28
N CYS A 109 8.24 8.72 -0.28
CA CYS A 109 9.65 9.07 -0.23
C CYS A 109 10.49 7.83 -0.55
N PRO A 110 11.46 7.89 -1.48
CA PRO A 110 12.43 6.82 -1.63
C PRO A 110 13.11 6.48 -0.29
N SER A 111 13.30 5.19 0.00
CA SER A 111 13.93 4.74 1.24
C SER A 111 15.31 5.38 1.45
N GLY A 112 15.56 5.93 2.64
CA GLY A 112 16.87 6.52 3.02
C GLY A 112 16.99 8.03 2.84
N GLN A 113 15.93 8.73 2.40
CA GLN A 113 15.88 10.20 2.47
C GLN A 113 15.32 10.64 3.84
N PRO A 114 15.91 11.64 4.51
CA PRO A 114 15.41 12.10 5.80
C PRO A 114 14.02 12.73 5.67
N THR A 115 13.05 12.19 6.41
CA THR A 115 11.63 12.58 6.39
C THR A 115 11.23 13.45 7.60
N SER A 116 12.18 13.81 8.47
CA SER A 116 11.90 14.44 9.76
C SER A 116 11.54 15.94 9.68
N ARG A 117 11.86 16.62 8.58
CA ARG A 117 11.50 18.03 8.39
C ARG A 117 10.32 18.14 7.44
N SER A 118 9.28 18.82 7.88
CA SER A 118 8.14 19.11 7.00
C SER A 118 8.58 20.02 5.86
N VAL A 119 8.22 19.63 4.64
CA VAL A 119 8.37 20.46 3.44
C VAL A 119 7.23 21.48 3.32
N LEU A 120 6.23 21.46 4.21
CA LEU A 120 5.08 22.36 4.25
C LEU A 120 5.04 23.11 5.60
N ALA A 121 4.94 24.45 5.56
CA ALA A 121 5.22 25.31 6.74
C ALA A 121 4.30 25.05 7.91
N GLU A 122 3.04 24.77 7.61
CA GLU A 122 1.94 24.71 8.58
C GLU A 122 1.51 23.27 8.86
N MET A 123 2.35 22.29 8.51
CA MET A 123 2.01 20.88 8.59
C MET A 123 3.08 20.08 9.30
N THR A 124 2.65 19.09 10.06
CA THR A 124 3.51 18.08 10.68
C THR A 124 3.76 16.94 9.70
N ALA A 125 4.99 16.47 9.64
CA ALA A 125 5.38 15.31 8.85
C ALA A 125 5.47 14.08 9.76
N THR A 126 4.67 13.06 9.48
CA THR A 126 4.67 11.80 10.24
C THR A 126 4.89 10.63 9.29
N PRO A 127 5.92 9.79 9.47
CA PRO A 127 6.01 8.51 8.77
C PRO A 127 4.79 7.66 9.13
N VAL A 128 4.05 7.20 8.13
CA VAL A 128 2.84 6.41 8.37
C VAL A 128 2.90 5.03 7.72
N GLN A 129 3.76 4.83 6.72
CA GLN A 129 3.81 3.56 5.99
C GLN A 129 5.21 3.24 5.49
N LEU A 130 5.56 1.96 5.50
CA LEU A 130 6.69 1.39 4.78
C LEU A 130 6.16 0.58 3.60
N GLY A 131 6.67 0.84 2.41
CA GLY A 131 6.41 0.06 1.21
C GLY A 131 7.53 -0.94 0.96
N LEU A 132 7.23 -2.23 1.14
CA LEU A 132 8.19 -3.31 0.95
C LEU A 132 7.85 -4.13 -0.29
N VAL A 133 8.88 -4.53 -1.02
CA VAL A 133 8.73 -5.22 -2.31
C VAL A 133 9.72 -6.37 -2.44
N VAL A 134 9.30 -7.45 -3.09
CA VAL A 134 10.15 -8.57 -3.52
C VAL A 134 9.70 -9.08 -4.89
N ARG A 135 10.64 -9.56 -5.71
CA ARG A 135 10.29 -10.37 -6.89
C ARG A 135 9.89 -11.76 -6.42
N LEU A 136 8.84 -12.34 -7.01
CA LEU A 136 8.42 -13.68 -6.63
C LEU A 136 9.49 -14.74 -6.93
N ASP A 137 10.34 -14.53 -7.93
CA ASP A 137 11.48 -15.41 -8.24
C ASP A 137 12.54 -15.44 -7.12
N ASP A 138 12.61 -14.39 -6.29
CA ASP A 138 13.54 -14.27 -5.17
C ASP A 138 12.96 -14.86 -3.85
N VAL A 139 11.68 -15.22 -3.84
CA VAL A 139 11.03 -15.80 -2.66
C VAL A 139 11.38 -17.29 -2.56
N ALA A 140 11.99 -17.67 -1.45
CA ALA A 140 12.30 -19.08 -1.19
C ALA A 140 11.03 -19.95 -1.18
N VAL A 141 11.12 -21.13 -1.80
CA VAL A 141 10.08 -22.17 -1.79
C VAL A 141 9.77 -22.58 -0.34
N PRO A 142 8.50 -22.81 0.03
CA PRO A 142 8.16 -23.26 1.38
C PRO A 142 8.83 -24.61 1.67
N ALA A 143 9.46 -24.72 2.85
CA ALA A 143 9.87 -26.03 3.37
C ALA A 143 8.62 -26.90 3.65
N PRO A 144 8.74 -28.24 3.58
CA PRO A 144 7.67 -29.13 4.02
C PRO A 144 7.25 -28.80 5.45
N VAL A 145 5.95 -28.74 5.68
CA VAL A 145 5.34 -28.45 6.97
C VAL A 145 4.15 -29.36 7.21
N ASP A 146 3.77 -29.51 8.48
CA ASP A 146 2.60 -30.29 8.89
C ASP A 146 1.27 -29.56 8.63
N TRP A 147 1.31 -28.33 8.11
CA TRP A 147 0.13 -27.54 7.78
C TRP A 147 -0.37 -27.85 6.38
N ARG A 148 -1.68 -27.91 6.22
CA ARG A 148 -2.32 -28.00 4.91
C ARG A 148 -2.57 -26.60 4.39
N LEU A 149 -2.07 -26.30 3.19
CA LEU A 149 -2.13 -24.97 2.60
C LEU A 149 -3.03 -25.01 1.37
N HIS A 150 -4.00 -24.10 1.33
CA HIS A 150 -5.07 -24.10 0.34
C HIS A 150 -5.17 -22.74 -0.33
N GLU A 151 -5.58 -22.76 -1.60
CA GLU A 151 -6.18 -21.58 -2.24
C GLU A 151 -7.65 -21.53 -1.83
N SER A 152 -8.09 -20.39 -1.33
CA SER A 152 -9.42 -20.24 -0.75
C SER A 152 -10.48 -20.16 -1.85
N SER A 153 -11.60 -20.82 -1.59
CA SER A 153 -12.83 -20.75 -2.37
C SER A 153 -13.93 -20.02 -1.61
N GLU A 154 -15.06 -19.78 -2.26
CA GLU A 154 -16.24 -19.19 -1.61
C GLU A 154 -16.73 -20.03 -0.40
N GLN A 155 -16.53 -21.35 -0.43
CA GLN A 155 -16.93 -22.26 0.66
C GLN A 155 -16.10 -22.04 1.94
N ASP A 156 -14.86 -21.57 1.80
CA ASP A 156 -13.93 -21.37 2.92
C ASP A 156 -14.15 -20.04 3.65
N MET A 157 -14.91 -19.13 3.02
CA MET A 157 -15.07 -17.75 3.47
C MET A 157 -15.59 -17.63 4.89
N ALA A 158 -16.60 -18.44 5.26
CA ALA A 158 -17.13 -18.42 6.62
C ALA A 158 -16.04 -18.70 7.67
N GLY A 159 -15.20 -19.70 7.44
CA GLY A 159 -14.09 -20.06 8.34
C GLY A 159 -12.99 -19.00 8.41
N ILE A 160 -12.67 -18.37 7.29
CA ILE A 160 -11.65 -17.31 7.22
C ILE A 160 -12.14 -16.04 7.95
N LEU A 161 -13.42 -15.71 7.85
CA LEU A 161 -13.98 -14.57 8.58
C LEU A 161 -13.97 -14.80 10.09
N THR A 162 -14.32 -16.01 10.55
CA THR A 162 -14.18 -16.36 11.97
C THR A 162 -12.72 -16.33 12.42
N LEU A 163 -11.76 -16.65 11.55
CA LEU A 163 -10.33 -16.50 11.84
C LEU A 163 -9.94 -15.03 12.06
N LEU A 164 -10.42 -14.10 11.22
CA LEU A 164 -10.12 -12.68 11.36
C LEU A 164 -10.62 -12.11 12.71
N GLU A 165 -11.82 -12.50 13.12
CA GLU A 165 -12.37 -12.14 14.44
C GLU A 165 -11.46 -12.61 15.59
N ARG A 166 -10.97 -13.86 15.53
CA ARG A 166 -10.05 -14.41 16.54
C ARG A 166 -8.67 -13.75 16.50
N ALA A 167 -8.18 -13.42 15.31
CA ALA A 167 -6.85 -12.83 15.13
C ALA A 167 -6.78 -11.36 15.60
N TYR A 168 -7.91 -10.66 15.54
CA TYR A 168 -8.03 -9.24 15.87
C TYR A 168 -9.19 -8.98 16.85
N PRO A 169 -9.11 -9.47 18.09
CA PRO A 169 -10.21 -9.37 19.06
C PRO A 169 -10.58 -7.92 19.42
N TRP A 170 -9.66 -6.97 19.23
CA TRP A 170 -9.91 -5.53 19.46
C TRP A 170 -10.79 -4.88 18.38
N LEU A 171 -11.08 -5.56 17.26
CA LEU A 171 -11.96 -5.03 16.21
C LEU A 171 -13.42 -4.94 16.66
N GLU A 172 -13.84 -5.76 17.62
CA GLU A 172 -15.19 -5.66 18.21
C GLU A 172 -15.26 -4.57 19.30
N GLU A 173 -14.20 -4.38 20.10
CA GLU A 173 -14.18 -3.41 21.21
C GLU A 173 -14.01 -1.95 20.76
N THR A 174 -13.38 -1.71 19.59
CA THR A 174 -13.02 -0.36 19.13
C THR A 174 -14.18 0.41 18.49
N ALA A 175 -15.40 -0.16 18.41
CA ALA A 175 -16.59 0.61 18.03
C ALA A 175 -16.97 1.71 19.04
N SER A 176 -16.34 1.73 20.23
CA SER A 176 -16.67 2.67 21.31
C SER A 176 -15.48 3.31 22.05
N ARG A 177 -14.23 3.11 21.58
CA ARG A 177 -13.04 3.76 22.14
C ARG A 177 -12.10 4.27 21.05
N PRO A 178 -11.48 5.45 21.23
CA PRO A 178 -10.42 5.88 20.34
C PRO A 178 -9.26 4.87 20.42
N PRO A 179 -8.66 4.54 19.27
CA PRO A 179 -7.71 3.44 19.15
C PRO A 179 -6.41 3.75 19.89
N ILE A 180 -6.08 2.90 20.85
CA ILE A 180 -4.78 2.93 21.53
C ILE A 180 -3.78 2.20 20.64
N GLY A 181 -2.91 2.96 19.98
CA GLY A 181 -1.60 2.52 19.50
C GLY A 181 -1.59 1.18 18.77
N THR A 182 -2.23 1.10 17.60
CA THR A 182 -1.89 0.18 16.49
C THR A 182 -2.84 0.45 15.33
N SER A 183 -2.32 0.74 14.13
CA SER A 183 -3.02 0.77 12.82
C SER A 183 -4.16 1.80 12.57
N ALA A 184 -4.76 2.39 13.60
CA ALA A 184 -5.93 3.25 13.41
C ALA A 184 -5.62 4.72 13.11
N ARG A 185 -4.42 5.02 12.60
CA ARG A 185 -4.09 6.35 12.08
C ARG A 185 -4.48 6.53 10.62
N PHE A 186 -4.99 5.49 9.97
CA PHE A 186 -5.30 5.50 8.53
C PHE A 186 -6.76 5.70 8.17
N THR A 187 -7.66 5.66 9.14
CA THR A 187 -9.08 5.98 9.01
C THR A 187 -9.50 6.57 10.37
N THR A 188 -10.31 7.62 10.39
CA THR A 188 -11.04 8.04 11.60
C THR A 188 -12.03 6.97 12.08
N ASP A 189 -12.20 5.90 11.31
CA ASP A 189 -13.06 4.79 11.62
C ASP A 189 -12.25 3.58 12.07
N THR A 190 -12.63 3.06 13.22
CA THR A 190 -12.43 1.68 13.68
C THR A 190 -12.33 0.70 12.50
N PRO A 191 -11.41 -0.28 12.48
CA PRO A 191 -11.32 -1.18 11.34
C PRO A 191 -12.64 -1.93 11.20
N ASP A 192 -13.33 -1.65 10.10
CA ASP A 192 -14.69 -2.10 9.87
C ASP A 192 -14.65 -3.55 9.39
N LEU A 193 -14.97 -4.48 10.30
CA LEU A 193 -15.10 -5.91 9.99
C LEU A 193 -16.09 -6.15 8.84
N HIS A 194 -17.14 -5.34 8.71
CA HIS A 194 -18.07 -5.47 7.59
C HIS A 194 -17.39 -5.13 6.26
N ARG A 195 -16.61 -4.07 6.22
CA ARG A 195 -15.81 -3.70 5.04
C ARG A 195 -14.73 -4.73 4.72
N GLN A 196 -13.98 -5.22 5.70
CA GLN A 196 -12.96 -6.25 5.46
C GLN A 196 -13.58 -7.55 4.93
N ARG A 197 -14.77 -7.91 5.44
CA ARG A 197 -15.55 -9.05 4.93
C ARG A 197 -15.94 -8.88 3.47
N GLU A 198 -16.39 -7.68 3.10
CA GLU A 198 -16.77 -7.37 1.73
C GLU A 198 -15.55 -7.35 0.79
N GLU A 199 -14.43 -6.74 1.21
CA GLU A 199 -13.18 -6.78 0.44
C GLU A 199 -12.67 -8.21 0.24
N LEU A 200 -12.73 -9.06 1.28
CA LEU A 200 -12.35 -10.46 1.17
C LEU A 200 -13.30 -11.26 0.27
N ARG A 201 -14.61 -10.99 0.33
CA ARG A 201 -15.58 -11.58 -0.61
C ARG A 201 -15.29 -11.18 -2.04
N GLN A 202 -14.99 -9.91 -2.29
CA GLN A 202 -14.65 -9.42 -3.62
C GLN A 202 -13.37 -10.08 -4.14
N LEU A 203 -12.36 -10.23 -3.28
CA LEU A 203 -11.14 -10.95 -3.58
C LEU A 203 -11.39 -12.39 -4.04
N VAL A 204 -12.20 -13.14 -3.30
CA VAL A 204 -12.42 -14.57 -3.58
C VAL A 204 -13.44 -14.80 -4.71
N SER A 205 -14.46 -13.96 -4.82
CA SER A 205 -15.57 -14.18 -5.74
C SER A 205 -15.47 -13.42 -7.07
N HIS A 206 -14.66 -12.37 -7.18
CA HIS A 206 -14.70 -11.43 -8.32
C HIS A 206 -13.36 -11.25 -9.05
N ASP A 207 -12.43 -12.20 -8.91
CA ASP A 207 -11.10 -12.16 -9.56
C ASP A 207 -10.33 -10.84 -9.27
N ALA A 208 -10.64 -10.20 -8.13
CA ALA A 208 -9.97 -8.98 -7.67
C ALA A 208 -8.61 -9.30 -7.02
N GLY A 209 -8.29 -10.59 -6.85
CA GLY A 209 -7.04 -11.06 -6.31
C GLY A 209 -7.11 -12.51 -5.84
N TRP A 210 -6.32 -12.84 -4.82
CA TRP A 210 -6.18 -14.20 -4.31
C TRP A 210 -6.27 -14.22 -2.79
N CYS A 211 -6.83 -15.29 -2.25
CA CYS A 211 -6.76 -15.60 -0.83
C CYS A 211 -6.26 -17.03 -0.66
N PHE A 212 -5.39 -17.22 0.32
CA PHE A 212 -4.86 -18.52 0.71
C PHE A 212 -5.05 -18.70 2.21
N HIS A 213 -5.27 -19.93 2.65
CA HIS A 213 -5.43 -20.24 4.06
C HIS A 213 -4.71 -21.53 4.44
N ALA A 214 -4.53 -21.72 5.76
CA ALA A 214 -3.90 -22.90 6.32
C ALA A 214 -4.83 -23.59 7.34
N THR A 215 -4.81 -24.92 7.34
CA THR A 215 -5.54 -25.78 8.27
C THR A 215 -4.59 -26.80 8.92
N ILE A 216 -5.02 -27.40 10.04
CA ILE A 216 -4.23 -28.37 10.81
C ILE A 216 -4.59 -29.81 10.46
N ASP A 217 -5.83 -30.06 10.00
CA ASP A 217 -6.36 -31.38 9.60
C ASP A 217 -7.29 -31.26 8.36
N ASP A 218 -7.77 -32.39 7.84
CA ASP A 218 -8.61 -32.52 6.62
C ASP A 218 -9.94 -31.73 6.70
N ASP A 219 -10.52 -31.57 7.88
CA ASP A 219 -11.82 -30.90 8.10
C ASP A 219 -11.69 -29.57 8.89
N ALA A 220 -10.46 -29.09 9.10
CA ALA A 220 -10.18 -28.11 10.16
C ALA A 220 -10.38 -26.65 9.76
N THR A 221 -11.02 -25.91 10.65
CA THR A 221 -11.10 -24.44 10.69
C THR A 221 -9.79 -23.75 10.29
N PRO A 222 -9.82 -22.70 9.44
CA PRO A 222 -8.64 -21.91 9.11
C PRO A 222 -7.94 -21.35 10.35
N VAL A 223 -6.61 -21.53 10.42
CA VAL A 223 -5.74 -21.03 11.50
C VAL A 223 -4.78 -19.93 11.03
N ALA A 224 -4.66 -19.73 9.72
CA ALA A 224 -4.01 -18.57 9.13
C ALA A 224 -4.59 -18.26 7.74
N MET A 225 -4.50 -17.00 7.33
CA MET A 225 -4.85 -16.54 5.99
C MET A 225 -3.85 -15.51 5.48
N ALA A 226 -3.68 -15.46 4.15
CA ALA A 226 -2.98 -14.40 3.44
C ALA A 226 -3.80 -14.00 2.20
N SER A 227 -4.08 -12.72 2.05
CA SER A 227 -4.87 -12.20 0.93
C SER A 227 -4.07 -11.16 0.14
N TYR A 228 -4.29 -11.15 -1.17
CA TYR A 228 -3.49 -10.42 -2.13
C TYR A 228 -4.41 -9.74 -3.13
N LEU A 229 -4.34 -8.42 -3.19
CA LEU A 229 -5.10 -7.65 -4.18
C LEU A 229 -4.29 -7.52 -5.47
N ALA A 230 -4.94 -7.81 -6.59
CA ALA A 230 -4.34 -7.67 -7.91
C ALA A 230 -3.99 -6.20 -8.19
N LEU A 231 -2.84 -5.98 -8.84
CA LEU A 231 -2.46 -4.70 -9.44
C LEU A 231 -2.40 -4.91 -10.96
N PRO A 232 -3.55 -4.90 -11.65
CA PRO A 232 -3.62 -5.18 -13.08
C PRO A 232 -3.03 -4.05 -13.91
N LEU A 233 -2.47 -4.41 -15.07
CA LEU A 233 -2.14 -3.50 -16.15
C LEU A 233 -2.97 -3.85 -17.40
N PRO A 234 -3.54 -2.86 -18.12
CA PRO A 234 -4.45 -3.10 -19.24
C PRO A 234 -3.93 -4.05 -20.33
N LEU A 235 -2.61 -4.14 -20.54
CA LEU A 235 -1.99 -4.94 -21.60
C LEU A 235 -1.04 -6.05 -21.10
N LEU A 236 -0.74 -6.10 -19.80
CA LEU A 236 0.28 -7.00 -19.24
C LEU A 236 -0.27 -7.97 -18.19
N GLY A 237 -1.60 -8.03 -18.02
CA GLY A 237 -2.24 -8.85 -17.00
C GLY A 237 -1.96 -8.32 -15.59
N VAL A 238 -1.78 -9.20 -14.62
CA VAL A 238 -1.48 -8.84 -13.23
C VAL A 238 0.01 -9.08 -12.93
N PRO A 239 0.91 -8.12 -13.23
CA PRO A 239 2.34 -8.31 -12.98
C PRO A 239 2.69 -8.23 -11.49
N ALA A 240 1.81 -7.67 -10.68
CA ALA A 240 2.07 -7.37 -9.29
C ALA A 240 0.83 -7.58 -8.42
N VAL A 241 1.06 -7.91 -7.16
CA VAL A 241 0.01 -7.97 -6.14
C VAL A 241 0.43 -7.20 -4.89
N LEU A 242 -0.55 -6.73 -4.12
CA LEU A 242 -0.36 -6.11 -2.82
C LEU A 242 -0.90 -7.05 -1.74
N THR A 243 -0.09 -7.40 -0.74
CA THR A 243 -0.57 -8.05 0.49
C THR A 243 -1.64 -7.15 1.11
N ALA A 244 -2.88 -7.63 1.11
CA ALA A 244 -4.03 -6.93 1.66
C ALA A 244 -4.15 -7.23 3.14
N ASP A 245 -4.12 -8.52 3.50
CA ASP A 245 -4.17 -8.96 4.89
C ASP A 245 -3.34 -10.23 5.10
N LEU A 246 -2.89 -10.41 6.34
CA LEU A 246 -2.14 -11.56 6.82
C LEU A 246 -2.48 -11.77 8.30
N ALA A 247 -3.28 -12.80 8.55
CA ALA A 247 -3.73 -13.13 9.90
C ALA A 247 -3.26 -14.52 10.31
N VAL A 248 -2.85 -14.64 11.56
CA VAL A 248 -2.55 -15.92 12.22
C VAL A 248 -3.28 -15.94 13.56
N ASP A 249 -4.02 -17.02 13.76
CA ASP A 249 -4.75 -17.31 15.00
C ASP A 249 -3.76 -17.32 16.20
N PRO A 250 -4.02 -16.57 17.30
CA PRO A 250 -3.06 -16.36 18.37
C PRO A 250 -2.32 -17.61 18.90
N PRO A 251 -2.97 -18.78 19.13
CA PRO A 251 -2.30 -19.99 19.62
C PRO A 251 -1.24 -20.57 18.67
N TYR A 252 -1.26 -20.18 17.39
CA TYR A 252 -0.38 -20.69 16.33
C TYR A 252 0.70 -19.69 15.91
N ARG A 253 0.74 -18.50 16.51
CA ARG A 253 1.80 -17.49 16.27
C ARG A 253 3.17 -18.02 16.71
N GLY A 254 4.22 -17.48 16.10
CA GLY A 254 5.61 -17.87 16.39
C GLY A 254 6.06 -19.21 15.79
N ARG A 255 5.16 -19.96 15.14
CA ARG A 255 5.45 -21.28 14.54
C ARG A 255 5.85 -21.23 13.06
N GLY A 256 6.14 -20.05 12.53
CA GLY A 256 6.50 -19.85 11.11
C GLY A 256 5.32 -19.88 10.11
N LEU A 257 4.08 -20.13 10.57
CA LEU A 257 2.91 -20.30 9.71
C LEU A 257 2.69 -19.17 8.69
N ALA A 258 2.79 -17.91 9.13
CA ALA A 258 2.67 -16.74 8.26
C ALA A 258 3.70 -16.73 7.12
N ARG A 259 4.94 -17.18 7.39
CA ARG A 259 6.00 -17.25 6.38
C ARG A 259 5.68 -18.35 5.39
N THR A 260 5.41 -19.56 5.89
CA THR A 260 5.14 -20.72 5.04
C THR A 260 3.92 -20.51 4.14
N LEU A 261 2.83 -19.96 4.68
CA LEU A 261 1.63 -19.65 3.90
C LEU A 261 1.93 -18.65 2.77
N GLN A 262 2.71 -17.60 3.06
CA GLN A 262 3.07 -16.64 2.02
C GLN A 262 4.01 -17.21 0.98
N GLN A 263 4.97 -18.06 1.35
CA GLN A 263 5.85 -18.72 0.38
C GLN A 263 5.05 -19.64 -0.56
N PHE A 264 4.06 -20.36 -0.01
CA PHE A 264 3.11 -21.14 -0.80
C PHE A 264 2.29 -20.25 -1.75
N ALA A 265 1.71 -19.17 -1.24
CA ALA A 265 0.98 -18.20 -2.05
C ALA A 265 1.85 -17.60 -3.15
N CYS A 266 3.10 -17.21 -2.85
CA CYS A 266 4.06 -16.70 -3.83
C CYS A 266 4.31 -17.70 -4.96
N THR A 267 4.49 -18.98 -4.61
CA THR A 267 4.68 -20.06 -5.61
C THR A 267 3.45 -20.19 -6.52
N ARG A 268 2.24 -20.03 -5.98
CA ARG A 268 0.99 -20.07 -6.77
C ARG A 268 0.85 -18.84 -7.66
N LEU A 269 1.04 -17.65 -7.12
CA LEU A 269 0.97 -16.38 -7.82
C LEU A 269 1.99 -16.30 -8.96
N GLN A 270 3.21 -16.79 -8.75
CA GLN A 270 4.26 -16.85 -9.77
C GLN A 270 3.83 -17.72 -10.97
N ARG A 271 3.18 -18.86 -10.72
CA ARG A 271 2.63 -19.73 -11.78
C ARG A 271 1.51 -19.06 -12.56
N SER A 272 0.79 -18.12 -11.94
CA SER A 272 -0.21 -17.28 -12.58
C SER A 272 0.38 -16.06 -13.32
N GLY A 273 1.72 -15.93 -13.38
CA GLY A 273 2.41 -14.86 -14.11
C GLY A 273 2.67 -13.59 -13.29
N VAL A 274 2.34 -13.58 -11.99
CA VAL A 274 2.68 -12.48 -11.10
C VAL A 274 4.19 -12.44 -10.90
N ARG A 275 4.79 -11.26 -10.95
CA ARG A 275 6.24 -11.05 -10.79
C ARG A 275 6.61 -10.37 -9.49
N TRP A 276 5.74 -9.48 -8.99
CA TRP A 276 6.04 -8.65 -7.83
C TRP A 276 5.04 -8.82 -6.71
N LEU A 277 5.56 -8.82 -5.48
CA LEU A 277 4.77 -8.76 -4.27
C LEU A 277 5.11 -7.49 -3.49
N HIS A 278 4.09 -6.65 -3.31
CA HIS A 278 4.13 -5.43 -2.53
C HIS A 278 3.49 -5.65 -1.16
N GLY A 279 3.93 -4.91 -0.16
CA GLY A 279 3.33 -4.85 1.16
C GLY A 279 3.43 -3.45 1.74
N ASN A 280 2.35 -2.99 2.35
CA ASN A 280 2.29 -1.73 3.08
C ASN A 280 2.23 -2.06 4.57
N ILE A 281 3.23 -1.60 5.32
CA ILE A 281 3.37 -1.93 6.75
C ILE A 281 3.45 -0.65 7.55
N ASP A 282 2.71 -0.58 8.66
CA ASP A 282 2.87 0.48 9.66
C ASP A 282 4.33 0.47 10.17
N PRO A 283 5.07 1.60 10.16
CA PRO A 283 6.45 1.66 10.63
C PRO A 283 6.66 1.09 12.04
N ASP A 284 5.65 1.17 12.91
CA ASP A 284 5.70 0.69 14.28
C ASP A 284 5.37 -0.81 14.41
N ASN A 285 4.85 -1.44 13.34
CA ASN A 285 4.55 -2.87 13.31
C ASN A 285 5.81 -3.70 13.02
N ILE A 286 6.70 -3.77 14.02
CA ILE A 286 7.98 -4.49 13.96
C ILE A 286 7.80 -5.97 13.61
N ALA A 287 6.71 -6.60 14.08
CA ALA A 287 6.44 -8.02 13.80
C ALA A 287 6.16 -8.27 12.30
N SER A 288 5.27 -7.48 11.70
CA SER A 288 4.97 -7.56 10.27
C SER A 288 6.18 -7.19 9.42
N ARG A 289 6.93 -6.14 9.82
CA ARG A 289 8.17 -5.73 9.14
C ARG A 289 9.21 -6.85 9.12
N ARG A 290 9.52 -7.45 10.27
CA ARG A 290 10.48 -8.57 10.36
C ARG A 290 10.03 -9.78 9.56
N GLN A 291 8.73 -10.04 9.53
CA GLN A 291 8.15 -11.11 8.74
C GLN A 291 8.36 -10.86 7.24
N ALA A 292 8.07 -9.65 6.76
CA ALA A 292 8.26 -9.23 5.38
C ALA A 292 9.74 -9.23 4.96
N GLU A 293 10.64 -8.69 5.78
CA GLU A 293 12.09 -8.75 5.54
C GLU A 293 12.60 -10.20 5.49
N GLY A 294 12.06 -11.07 6.36
CA GLY A 294 12.34 -12.51 6.35
C GLY A 294 11.80 -13.26 5.12
N MET A 295 10.95 -12.62 4.31
CA MET A 295 10.52 -13.10 2.99
C MET A 295 11.42 -12.54 1.86
N GLY A 296 12.49 -11.83 2.19
CA GLY A 296 13.35 -11.15 1.21
C GLY A 296 12.82 -9.80 0.74
N ARG A 297 11.73 -9.28 1.33
CA ARG A 297 11.20 -7.98 0.94
C ARG A 297 12.13 -6.86 1.39
N THR A 298 12.40 -5.92 0.49
CA THR A 298 13.22 -4.74 0.77
C THR A 298 12.34 -3.50 0.81
N VAL A 299 12.68 -2.54 1.66
CA VAL A 299 11.99 -1.25 1.69
C VAL A 299 12.30 -0.51 0.39
N TRP A 300 11.27 -0.15 -0.36
CA TRP A 300 11.36 0.65 -1.58
C TRP A 300 11.04 2.11 -1.31
N TRP A 301 9.99 2.36 -0.52
CA TRP A 301 9.55 3.68 -0.14
C TRP A 301 9.06 3.74 1.30
N GLU A 302 9.04 4.94 1.84
CA GLU A 302 8.32 5.31 3.06
C GLU A 302 7.26 6.34 2.69
N THR A 303 6.06 6.21 3.22
CA THR A 303 5.01 7.23 3.04
C THR A 303 4.98 8.12 4.25
N VAL A 304 5.17 9.42 4.03
CA VAL A 304 5.00 10.47 5.02
C VAL A 304 3.62 11.07 4.86
N ARG A 305 2.89 11.24 5.97
CA ARG A 305 1.68 12.05 6.03
C ARG A 305 2.04 13.45 6.47
N PHE A 306 1.59 14.43 5.70
CA PHE A 306 1.51 15.82 6.13
C PHE A 306 0.10 16.10 6.63
N ALA A 307 -0.04 16.61 7.84
CA ALA A 307 -1.32 17.03 8.43
C ALA A 307 -1.16 18.41 9.07
N ALA A 308 -2.21 19.23 9.01
CA ALA A 308 -2.22 20.54 9.66
C ALA A 308 -1.86 20.39 11.14
N VAL A 309 -1.12 21.35 11.68
CA VAL A 309 -0.88 21.40 13.13
C VAL A 309 -2.22 21.70 13.79
N ASP A 310 -2.73 20.77 14.61
CA ASP A 310 -3.88 21.06 15.48
C ASP A 310 -3.49 22.22 16.39
N GLY A 311 -4.18 23.36 16.23
CA GLY A 311 -4.00 24.56 17.06
C GLY A 311 -4.63 24.43 18.43
#